data_AF-A0A2S6AJ13-F1
#
_entry.id   AF-A0A2S6AJ13-F1
#
_cell.length_a   1.000
_cell.length_b   1.000
_cell.length_c   1.000
_cell.angle_alpha   90.00
_cell.angle_beta   90.00
_cell.angle_gamma   90.00
#
_symmetry.space_group_name_H-M   'P 1'
#
loop_
_entity.id
_entity.type
_entity.pdbx_description
1 polymer ?
#
loop_
_entity_poly.entity_id
_entity_poly.type
_entity_poly.pdbx_seq_one_letter_code
_entity_poly.pdbx_strand_id
1 'polypeptide(L)'
;MGRTGGVAGAAIRDTDGRTYAAGTVDLNALSLSALQAAVAAAISSGAEGFEAAVLVGGRDSDPGVAAVREVSAAAVVIVTDRKGATYRTVDAGTESAR
;
A
#
# COMPACT_ATOMS: atom_id res chain seq x y z
N MET A 1 -15.98 -4.81 -10.26
CA MET A 1 -14.82 -5.64 -10.70
C MET A 1 -13.70 -4.68 -11.06
N GLY A 2 -12.50 -4.87 -10.51
CA GLY A 2 -11.35 -4.00 -10.80
C GLY A 2 -10.73 -4.33 -12.16
N ARG A 3 -10.05 -3.35 -12.79
CA ARG A 3 -9.45 -3.50 -14.14
C ARG A 3 -8.46 -4.66 -14.27
N THR A 4 -7.77 -5.01 -13.18
CA THR A 4 -6.77 -6.08 -13.13
C THR A 4 -7.38 -7.46 -12.84
N GLY A 5 -8.70 -7.55 -12.60
CA GLY A 5 -9.37 -8.82 -12.25
C GLY A 5 -9.04 -9.38 -10.85
N GLY A 6 -8.06 -8.82 -10.15
CA GLY A 6 -7.63 -9.26 -8.83
C GLY A 6 -8.62 -8.95 -7.69
N VAL A 7 -8.42 -9.62 -6.55
CA VAL A 7 -9.26 -9.47 -5.35
C VAL A 7 -8.95 -8.22 -4.52
N ALA A 8 -7.79 -7.61 -4.75
CA ALA A 8 -7.32 -6.40 -4.07
C ALA A 8 -6.66 -5.42 -5.04
N GLY A 9 -6.63 -4.16 -4.64
CA GLY A 9 -5.91 -3.07 -5.32
C GLY A 9 -5.31 -2.13 -4.30
N ALA A 10 -4.22 -1.47 -4.66
CA ALA A 10 -3.56 -0.51 -3.79
C ALA A 10 -3.08 0.71 -4.56
N ALA A 11 -2.89 1.82 -3.86
CA ALA A 11 -2.21 2.98 -4.39
C ALA A 11 -1.33 3.65 -3.32
N ILE A 12 -0.20 4.20 -3.74
CA ILE A 12 0.72 4.98 -2.92
C ILE A 12 0.79 6.39 -3.47
N ARG A 13 0.80 7.33 -2.53
CA ARG A 13 1.08 8.74 -2.75
C ARG A 13 2.49 9.06 -2.26
N ASP A 14 3.37 9.50 -3.14
CA ASP A 14 4.73 9.94 -2.74
C ASP A 14 4.78 11.44 -2.37
N THR A 15 5.88 11.84 -1.75
CA THR A 15 6.11 13.22 -1.26
C THR A 15 6.31 14.26 -2.37
N ASP A 16 6.64 13.83 -3.59
CA ASP A 16 6.76 14.71 -4.76
C ASP A 16 5.43 14.93 -5.46
N GLY A 17 4.43 14.17 -5.03
CA GLY A 17 3.10 14.25 -5.51
C GLY A 17 2.80 13.39 -6.74
N ARG A 18 3.45 12.25 -6.89
CA ARG A 18 3.12 11.18 -7.83
C ARG A 18 2.24 10.12 -7.14
N THR A 19 1.51 9.35 -7.95
CA THR A 19 0.66 8.26 -7.46
C THR A 19 0.98 6.96 -8.21
N TYR A 20 1.18 5.88 -7.47
CA TYR A 20 1.49 4.56 -8.00
C TYR A 20 0.39 3.59 -7.60
N ALA A 21 -0.37 3.10 -8.58
CA ALA A 21 -1.47 2.15 -8.36
C ALA A 21 -1.12 0.77 -8.90
N ALA A 22 -1.49 -0.28 -8.16
CA ALA A 22 -1.26 -1.65 -8.56
C ALA A 22 -2.39 -2.57 -8.11
N GLY A 23 -2.54 -3.70 -8.80
CA GLY A 23 -3.32 -4.85 -8.34
C GLY A 23 -2.40 -5.97 -7.86
N THR A 24 -2.98 -7.03 -7.32
CA THR A 24 -2.24 -8.26 -6.98
C THR A 24 -1.51 -8.83 -8.22
N VAL A 25 -0.29 -9.29 -8.03
CA VAL A 25 0.46 -10.08 -9.02
C VAL A 25 0.40 -11.54 -8.55
N ASP A 26 -0.18 -12.42 -9.36
CA ASP A 26 -0.43 -13.82 -9.00
C ASP A 26 0.16 -14.77 -10.04
N LEU A 27 1.49 -14.71 -10.20
CA LEU A 27 2.25 -15.63 -11.05
C LEU A 27 2.90 -16.71 -10.19
N ASN A 28 3.10 -17.91 -10.74
CA ASN A 28 3.75 -19.02 -10.03
C ASN A 28 5.16 -18.67 -9.52
N ALA A 29 5.91 -17.87 -10.27
CA ALA A 29 7.29 -17.51 -9.94
C ALA A 29 7.42 -16.17 -9.19
N LEU A 30 6.36 -15.37 -9.16
CA LEU A 30 6.36 -14.05 -8.53
C LEU A 30 4.94 -13.72 -8.07
N SER A 31 4.74 -13.79 -6.76
CA SER A 31 3.48 -13.39 -6.12
C SER A 31 3.74 -12.15 -5.29
N LEU A 32 2.99 -11.08 -5.54
CA LEU A 32 3.07 -9.83 -4.79
C LEU A 32 1.65 -9.41 -4.41
N SER A 33 1.49 -8.95 -3.16
CA SER A 33 0.28 -8.23 -2.78
C SER A 33 0.13 -6.96 -3.63
N ALA A 34 -1.10 -6.45 -3.72
CA ALA A 34 -1.34 -5.20 -4.45
C ALA A 34 -0.51 -4.04 -3.88
N LEU A 35 -0.35 -3.99 -2.55
CA LEU A 35 0.43 -2.94 -1.90
C LEU A 35 1.93 -3.13 -2.15
N GLN A 36 2.46 -4.36 -2.10
CA GLN A 36 3.85 -4.63 -2.45
C GLN A 36 4.17 -4.21 -3.90
N ALA A 37 3.27 -4.51 -4.84
CA ALA A 37 3.45 -4.12 -6.23
C ALA A 37 3.44 -2.58 -6.41
N ALA A 38 2.60 -1.86 -5.66
CA ALA A 38 2.58 -0.40 -5.66
C ALA A 38 3.88 0.19 -5.06
N VAL A 39 4.38 -0.36 -3.94
CA VAL A 39 5.68 0.04 -3.35
C VAL A 39 6.81 -0.20 -4.36
N ALA A 40 6.86 -1.38 -4.98
CA ALA A 40 7.89 -1.71 -5.96
C ALA A 40 7.88 -0.74 -7.15
N ALA A 41 6.70 -0.38 -7.67
CA ALA A 41 6.56 0.60 -8.74
C ALA A 41 7.04 2.00 -8.30
N ALA A 42 6.70 2.42 -7.09
CA ALA A 42 7.10 3.72 -6.55
C ALA A 42 8.63 3.83 -6.38
N ILE A 43 9.24 2.86 -5.70
CA ILE A 43 10.68 2.86 -5.42
C ILE A 43 11.50 2.72 -6.70
N SER A 44 11.10 1.84 -7.63
CA SER A 44 11.79 1.72 -8.92
C SER A 44 11.68 2.97 -9.79
N SER A 45 10.68 3.83 -9.54
CA SER A 45 10.50 5.13 -10.19
C SER A 45 11.18 6.29 -9.45
N GLY A 46 11.95 6.00 -8.38
CA GLY A 46 12.66 7.01 -7.61
C GLY A 46 11.79 7.83 -6.67
N ALA A 47 10.74 7.24 -6.09
CA ALA A 47 10.06 7.86 -4.95
C ALA A 47 10.95 7.76 -3.70
N GLU A 48 11.25 8.89 -3.06
CA GLU A 48 12.10 8.94 -1.86
C GLU A 48 11.31 8.81 -0.54
N GLY A 49 10.01 9.12 -0.57
CA GLY A 49 9.15 9.06 0.61
C GLY A 49 7.67 8.93 0.25
N PHE A 50 6.86 8.48 1.20
CA PHE A 50 5.42 8.29 1.05
C PHE A 50 4.63 9.15 2.03
N GLU A 51 3.61 9.83 1.53
CA GLU A 51 2.64 10.56 2.36
C GLU A 51 1.55 9.60 2.86
N ALA A 52 1.08 8.74 1.97
CA ALA A 52 -0.01 7.80 2.27
C ALA A 52 -0.03 6.59 1.33
N ALA A 53 -0.68 5.53 1.79
CA ALA A 53 -1.06 4.38 1.00
C ALA A 53 -2.52 3.99 1.27
N VAL A 54 -3.19 3.44 0.26
CA VAL A 54 -4.51 2.82 0.40
C VAL A 54 -4.45 1.37 -0.10
N LEU A 55 -5.08 0.47 0.64
CA LEU A 55 -5.27 -0.93 0.28
C LEU A 55 -6.77 -1.27 0.30
N VAL A 56 -7.31 -1.62 -0.87
CA VAL A 56 -8.71 -1.97 -1.08
C VAL A 56 -8.85 -3.49 -1.19
N GLY A 57 -9.73 -4.08 -0.39
CA GLY A 57 -9.99 -5.52 -0.41
C GLY A 57 -8.89 -6.37 0.23
N GLY A 58 -7.94 -5.74 0.95
CA GLY A 58 -6.88 -6.40 1.69
C GLY A 58 -7.08 -6.36 3.21
N ARG A 59 -6.00 -6.59 3.95
CA ARG A 59 -5.95 -6.54 5.41
C ARG A 59 -4.75 -5.72 5.86
N ASP A 60 -4.75 -5.28 7.10
CA ASP A 60 -3.62 -4.58 7.73
C ASP A 60 -2.37 -5.45 7.89
N SER A 61 -2.56 -6.76 8.01
CA SER A 61 -1.48 -7.75 8.00
C SER A 61 -0.85 -7.96 6.62
N ASP A 62 -1.20 -7.15 5.61
CA ASP A 62 -0.62 -7.25 4.28
C ASP A 62 0.89 -6.94 4.34
N PRO A 63 1.75 -7.77 3.74
CA PRO A 63 3.20 -7.60 3.81
C PRO A 63 3.68 -6.27 3.22
N GLY A 64 2.91 -5.63 2.35
CA GLY A 64 3.21 -4.30 1.82
C GLY A 64 3.14 -3.19 2.86
N VAL A 65 2.44 -3.38 3.99
CA VAL A 65 2.36 -2.37 5.06
C VAL A 65 3.73 -2.15 5.69
N ALA A 66 4.49 -3.23 5.94
CA ALA A 66 5.85 -3.13 6.46
C ALA A 66 6.76 -2.37 5.49
N ALA A 67 6.65 -2.62 4.19
CA ALA A 67 7.44 -1.93 3.17
C ALA A 67 7.10 -0.43 3.07
N VAL A 68 5.82 -0.04 3.22
CA VAL A 68 5.43 1.38 3.31
C VAL A 68 6.08 2.03 4.54
N ARG A 69 6.08 1.34 5.68
CA ARG A 69 6.65 1.84 6.95
C ARG A 69 8.18 1.95 6.90
N GLU A 70 8.85 1.04 6.18
CA GLU A 70 10.29 1.09 5.97
C GLU A 70 10.70 2.36 5.21
N VAL A 71 9.95 2.73 4.16
CA VAL A 71 10.21 3.93 3.37
C VAL A 71 9.79 5.20 4.12
N SER A 72 8.66 5.15 4.82
CA SER A 72 8.13 6.30 5.54
C SER A 72 7.33 5.85 6.76
N ALA A 73 8.01 5.85 7.92
CA ALA A 73 7.46 5.38 9.18
C ALA A 73 6.13 6.08 9.54
N ALA A 74 5.95 7.35 9.17
CA ALA A 74 4.75 8.14 9.46
C ALA A 74 3.66 8.10 8.37
N ALA A 75 3.87 7.43 7.23
CA ALA A 75 2.90 7.45 6.11
C ALA A 75 1.51 6.95 6.54
N VAL A 76 0.43 7.62 6.13
CA VAL A 76 -0.91 7.15 6.50
C VAL A 76 -1.25 5.91 5.68
N VAL A 77 -1.60 4.79 6.31
CA VAL A 77 -2.03 3.58 5.59
C VAL A 77 -3.51 3.34 5.85
N ILE A 78 -4.33 3.41 4.81
CA ILE A 78 -5.77 3.19 4.88
C ILE A 78 -6.09 1.83 4.30
N VAL A 79 -6.72 0.96 5.07
CA VAL A 79 -7.22 -0.34 4.60
C VAL A 79 -8.74 -0.30 4.55
N THR A 80 -9.33 -0.71 3.44
CA THR A 80 -10.78 -0.71 3.24
C THR A 80 -11.27 -2.02 2.64
N ASP A 81 -12.54 -2.36 2.87
CA ASP A 81 -13.21 -3.42 2.12
C ASP A 81 -13.32 -3.09 0.61
N ARG A 82 -13.68 -4.09 -0.19
CA ARG A 82 -13.81 -3.96 -1.67
C ARG A 82 -14.89 -2.99 -2.13
N LYS A 83 -15.83 -2.61 -1.27
CA LYS A 83 -16.91 -1.66 -1.57
C LYS A 83 -16.56 -0.24 -1.13
N GLY A 84 -15.45 -0.04 -0.41
CA GLY A 84 -15.14 1.25 0.21
C GLY A 84 -16.04 1.57 1.41
N ALA A 85 -16.81 0.60 1.91
CA ALA A 85 -17.87 0.86 2.88
C ALA A 85 -17.35 0.93 4.32
N THR A 86 -16.26 0.23 4.61
CA THR A 86 -15.56 0.26 5.89
C THR A 86 -14.08 0.49 5.65
N TYR A 87 -13.48 1.39 6.44
CA TYR A 87 -12.04 1.64 6.39
C TYR A 87 -11.45 1.77 7.78
N ARG A 88 -10.15 1.54 7.87
CA ARG A 88 -9.35 1.79 9.06
C ARG A 88 -8.00 2.37 8.66
N THR A 89 -7.51 3.29 9.48
CA THR A 89 -6.12 3.73 9.44
C THR A 89 -5.25 2.76 10.23
N VAL A 90 -4.21 2.22 9.61
CA VAL A 90 -3.19 1.42 10.28
C VAL A 90 -2.18 2.39 10.85
N ASP A 91 -2.26 2.64 12.15
CA ASP A 91 -1.38 3.60 12.82
C ASP A 91 0.08 3.17 12.71
N ALA A 92 0.97 4.15 12.53
CA ALA A 92 2.37 3.98 12.88
C ALA A 92 2.37 3.83 14.40
N GLY A 93 2.70 2.64 14.93
CA GLY A 93 2.69 2.42 16.37
C GLY A 93 3.37 3.59 17.07
N THR A 94 2.66 4.23 18.01
CA THR A 94 3.11 5.45 18.67
C THR A 94 4.51 5.20 19.24
N GLU A 95 5.51 5.85 18.66
CA GLU A 95 6.82 5.95 19.30
C GLU A 95 6.61 6.86 20.50
N SER A 96 6.27 6.26 21.63
CA SER A 96 6.22 6.92 22.93
C SER A 96 7.61 7.46 23.19
N ALA A 97 7.77 8.77 23.05
CA ALA A 97 8.95 9.53 23.42
C ALA A 97 9.60 8.97 24.69
N ARG A 98 10.89 8.64 24.59
CA ARG A 98 11.82 8.48 25.70
C ARG A 98 13.15 9.11 25.32
#